data_AF-A0A938UV91-F1
#
_entry.id   AF-A0A938UV91-F1
#
_cell.length_a   1.000
_cell.length_b   1.000
_cell.length_c   1.000
_cell.angle_alpha   90.00
_cell.angle_beta   90.00
_cell.angle_gamma   90.00
#
_symmetry.space_group_name_H-M   'P 1'
#
loop_
_entity.id
_entity.type
_entity.pdbx_description
1 polymer ?
#
loop_
_entity_poly.entity_id
_entity_poly.type
_entity_poly.pdbx_seq_one_letter_code
_entity_poly.pdbx_strand_id
1 'polypeptide(L)'
;MSEDNLKPILEGILFISESPVKLDTLTEILHEWDRETLLDGIHQLKKEYEEDSKGLELVEVAGGYQFRTKPQWAQWVNRLQKSKPVKLSQSALETLAIIAYRG
;
A
#
# COMPACT_ATOMS: atom_id res chain seq x y z
N MET A 1 -12.88 7.31 -24.90
CA MET A 1 -12.04 7.69 -23.75
C MET A 1 -10.62 7.53 -24.26
N SER A 2 -9.84 8.60 -24.30
CA SER A 2 -8.60 8.69 -25.07
C SER A 2 -7.53 7.72 -24.56
N GLU A 3 -6.70 7.20 -25.48
CA GLU A 3 -5.48 6.39 -25.23
C GLU A 3 -4.49 7.06 -24.25
N ASP A 4 -4.66 8.35 -23.95
CA ASP A 4 -3.86 9.17 -23.02
C ASP A 4 -4.06 8.89 -21.51
N ASN A 5 -4.95 7.98 -21.11
CA ASN A 5 -5.30 7.79 -19.70
C ASN A 5 -4.55 6.66 -18.97
N LEU A 6 -3.47 6.12 -19.57
CA LEU A 6 -2.77 4.97 -19.00
C LEU A 6 -2.29 5.20 -17.56
N LYS A 7 -1.66 6.36 -17.27
CA LYS A 7 -1.13 6.65 -15.93
C LYS A 7 -2.23 6.71 -14.85
N PRO A 8 -3.32 7.48 -15.01
CA PRO A 8 -4.44 7.43 -14.08
C PRO A 8 -5.03 6.02 -13.87
N ILE A 9 -5.09 5.20 -14.92
CA ILE A 9 -5.57 3.82 -14.85
C ILE A 9 -4.62 2.96 -14.01
N LEU A 10 -3.32 3.00 -14.31
CA LEU A 10 -2.28 2.29 -13.54
C LEU A 10 -2.27 2.73 -12.08
N GLU A 11 -2.36 4.04 -11.82
CA GLU A 11 -2.43 4.59 -10.47
C GLU A 11 -3.61 4.02 -9.70
N GLY A 12 -4.82 4.05 -10.28
CA GLY A 12 -6.02 3.54 -9.64
C GLY A 12 -5.93 2.05 -9.31
N ILE A 13 -5.42 1.24 -10.24
CA ILE A 13 -5.24 -0.21 -10.05
C ILE A 13 -4.22 -0.49 -8.95
N LEU A 14 -3.06 0.16 -9.00
CA LEU A 14 -1.99 -0.04 -8.02
C LEU A 14 -2.38 0.49 -6.63
N PHE A 15 -3.23 1.52 -6.55
CA PHE A 15 -3.69 2.11 -5.30
C PHE A 15 -4.69 1.23 -4.56
N ILE A 16 -5.66 0.63 -5.26
CA ILE A 16 -6.66 -0.25 -4.63
C ILE A 16 -6.10 -1.64 -4.30
N SER A 17 -4.97 -2.01 -4.90
CA SER A 17 -4.37 -3.34 -4.73
C SER A 17 -3.77 -3.54 -3.33
N GLU A 18 -4.28 -4.54 -2.61
CA GLU A 18 -3.79 -4.91 -1.28
C GLU A 18 -2.42 -5.61 -1.30
N SER A 19 -1.99 -6.08 -2.46
CA SER A 19 -0.73 -6.82 -2.66
C SER A 19 0.03 -6.33 -3.89
N PRO A 20 1.34 -6.63 -4.00
CA PRO A 20 2.13 -6.21 -5.15
C PRO A 20 1.59 -6.78 -6.47
N VAL A 21 1.36 -5.91 -7.45
CA VAL A 21 0.82 -6.28 -8.77
C VAL A 21 1.96 -6.52 -9.74
N LYS A 22 2.02 -7.73 -10.33
CA LYS A 22 3.05 -8.08 -11.31
C LYS A 22 2.76 -7.40 -12.64
N LEU A 23 3.83 -7.12 -13.39
CA LEU A 23 3.70 -6.57 -14.75
C LEU A 23 2.90 -7.49 -15.67
N ASP A 24 3.08 -8.82 -15.57
CA ASP A 24 2.31 -9.79 -16.34
C ASP A 24 0.80 -9.66 -16.08
N THR A 25 0.39 -9.46 -14.82
CA THR A 25 -1.02 -9.22 -14.47
C THR A 25 -1.53 -7.91 -15.05
N LEU A 26 -0.72 -6.86 -15.07
CA LEU A 26 -1.09 -5.59 -15.72
C LEU A 26 -1.24 -5.77 -17.23
N THR A 27 -0.37 -6.55 -17.88
CA THR A 27 -0.48 -6.85 -19.31
C THR A 27 -1.73 -7.68 -19.63
N GLU A 28 -2.14 -8.59 -18.74
CA GLU A 28 -3.38 -9.37 -18.90
C GLU A 28 -4.65 -8.51 -18.83
N ILE A 29 -4.72 -7.56 -17.88
CA ILE A 29 -5.92 -6.73 -17.69
C ILE A 29 -5.94 -5.52 -18.64
N LEU A 30 -4.78 -4.93 -18.93
CA LEU A 30 -4.60 -3.75 -19.79
C LEU A 30 -4.08 -4.14 -21.18
N HIS A 31 -4.74 -5.11 -21.82
CA HIS A 31 -4.35 -5.69 -23.11
C HIS A 31 -4.28 -4.70 -24.29
N GLU A 32 -4.79 -3.47 -24.10
CA GLU A 32 -4.73 -2.38 -25.05
C GLU A 32 -3.33 -1.76 -25.17
N TRP A 33 -2.48 -1.94 -24.14
CA TRP A 33 -1.10 -1.43 -24.11
C TRP A 33 -0.10 -2.58 -24.06
N ASP A 34 1.01 -2.42 -24.77
CA ASP A 34 2.10 -3.37 -24.72
C ASP A 34 2.88 -3.29 -23.40
N ARG A 35 3.65 -4.35 -23.12
CA ARG A 35 4.41 -4.48 -21.87
C ARG A 35 5.42 -3.35 -21.65
N GLU A 36 6.02 -2.81 -22.71
CA GLU A 36 7.01 -1.72 -22.59
C GLU A 36 6.31 -0.42 -22.23
N THR A 37 5.18 -0.11 -22.87
CA THR A 37 4.35 1.05 -22.55
C THR A 37 3.82 1.01 -21.11
N LEU A 38 3.38 -0.16 -20.62
CA LEU A 38 2.98 -0.34 -19.22
C LEU A 38 4.14 -0.08 -18.25
N LEU A 39 5.32 -0.63 -18.55
CA LEU A 39 6.52 -0.47 -17.73
C LEU A 39 6.98 1.00 -17.69
N ASP A 40 6.95 1.70 -18.81
CA ASP A 40 7.26 3.12 -18.87
C ASP A 40 6.26 3.95 -18.05
N GLY A 41 4.96 3.65 -18.14
CA GLY A 41 3.92 4.27 -17.32
C GLY A 41 4.16 4.08 -15.81
N ILE A 42 4.58 2.88 -15.40
CA ILE A 42 4.95 2.58 -14.01
C ILE A 42 6.18 3.40 -13.58
N HIS A 43 7.21 3.50 -14.42
CA HIS A 43 8.40 4.29 -14.13
C HIS A 43 8.10 5.78 -14.01
N GLN A 44 7.24 6.31 -14.89
CA GLN A 44 6.77 7.69 -14.79
C GLN A 44 6.03 7.93 -13.47
N LEU A 45 5.08 7.05 -13.11
CA LEU A 45 4.37 7.14 -11.83
C LEU A 45 5.35 7.07 -10.64
N LYS A 46 6.29 6.14 -10.67
CA LYS A 46 7.31 6.04 -9.60
C LYS A 46 8.05 7.36 -9.42
N LYS A 47 8.50 7.98 -10.50
CA LYS A 47 9.18 9.28 -10.48
C LYS A 47 8.29 10.42 -9.98
N GLU A 48 7.02 10.47 -10.40
CA GLU A 48 6.07 11.48 -9.92
C GLU A 48 5.79 11.35 -8.41
N TYR A 49 5.80 10.12 -7.88
CA TYR A 49 5.61 9.85 -6.46
C TYR A 49 6.89 9.97 -5.63
N GLU A 50 8.07 10.16 -6.25
CA GLU A 50 9.31 10.47 -5.52
C GLU A 50 9.30 11.87 -4.91
N GLU A 51 8.49 12.81 -5.43
CA GLU A 51 8.39 14.18 -4.93
C GLU A 51 8.03 14.27 -3.44
N ASP A 52 8.67 15.18 -2.70
CA ASP A 52 8.42 15.41 -1.26
C ASP A 52 6.97 15.83 -0.94
N SER A 53 6.26 16.37 -1.92
CA SER A 53 4.85 16.74 -1.84
C SER A 53 3.92 15.52 -1.68
N LYS A 54 4.40 14.31 -1.97
CA LYS A 54 3.60 13.07 -1.99
C LYS A 54 3.75 12.29 -0.68
N GLY A 55 2.60 11.81 -0.17
CA GLY A 55 2.53 10.94 1.01
C GLY A 55 2.85 9.46 0.73
N LEU A 56 2.75 9.07 -0.54
CA LEU A 56 2.94 7.70 -1.01
C LEU A 56 4.18 7.59 -1.90
N GLU A 57 4.70 6.39 -2.04
CA GLU A 57 5.72 6.00 -3.00
C GLU A 57 5.30 4.70 -3.70
N LEU A 58 5.69 4.56 -4.96
CA LEU A 58 5.51 3.31 -5.71
C LEU A 58 6.78 2.48 -5.62
N VAL A 59 6.70 1.31 -4.97
CA VAL A 59 7.87 0.43 -4.77
C VAL A 59 7.73 -0.85 -5.56
N GLU A 60 8.88 -1.40 -5.97
CA GLU A 60 8.98 -2.73 -6.53
C GLU A 60 9.34 -3.73 -5.44
N VAL A 61 8.52 -4.76 -5.26
CA VAL A 61 8.67 -5.75 -4.20
C VAL A 61 8.08 -7.08 -4.67
N ALA A 62 8.78 -8.19 -4.39
CA ALA A 62 8.38 -9.54 -4.79
C ALA A 62 8.07 -9.68 -6.30
N GLY A 63 8.76 -8.90 -7.15
CA GLY A 63 8.57 -8.89 -8.60
C GLY A 63 7.28 -8.20 -9.07
N GLY A 64 6.66 -7.39 -8.23
CA GLY A 64 5.51 -6.55 -8.57
C GLY A 64 5.62 -5.15 -8.00
N TYR A 65 4.64 -4.30 -8.30
CA TYR A 65 4.60 -2.90 -7.90
C TYR A 65 3.47 -2.66 -6.89
N GLN A 66 3.74 -1.82 -5.89
CA GLN A 66 2.75 -1.50 -4.84
C GLN A 66 2.94 -0.08 -4.33
N PHE A 67 1.84 0.63 -4.11
CA PHE A 67 1.89 1.88 -3.33
C PHE A 67 2.11 1.61 -1.85
N ARG A 68 3.01 2.38 -1.24
CA ARG A 68 3.25 2.39 0.20
C ARG A 68 3.34 3.82 0.72
N THR A 69 3.11 4.01 2.00
CA THR A 69 3.35 5.30 2.65
C THR A 69 4.85 5.54 2.80
N LYS A 70 5.34 6.75 2.45
CA LYS A 70 6.76 7.04 2.60
C LYS A 70 7.21 6.93 4.07
N PRO A 71 8.41 6.39 4.36
CA PRO A 71 8.97 6.27 5.70
C PRO A 71 8.99 7.59 6.47
N GLN A 72 9.21 8.72 5.81
CA GLN A 72 9.20 10.05 6.42
C GLN A 72 7.85 10.39 7.10
N TRP A 73 6.76 9.79 6.65
CA TRP A 73 5.41 9.99 7.19
C TRP A 73 4.99 8.91 8.19
N ALA A 74 5.86 7.92 8.47
CA ALA A 74 5.53 6.76 9.30
C ALA A 74 5.01 7.13 10.70
N GLN A 75 5.54 8.20 11.31
CA GLN A 75 5.09 8.63 12.64
C GLN A 75 3.62 9.03 12.70
N TRP A 76 3.04 9.54 11.61
CA TRP A 76 1.63 9.91 11.53
C TRP A 76 0.76 8.72 11.15
N VAL A 77 1.21 7.89 10.20
CA VAL A 77 0.54 6.63 9.81
C VAL A 77 0.39 5.69 11.00
N ASN A 78 1.42 5.59 11.85
CA ASN A 78 1.37 4.78 13.07
C ASN A 78 0.33 5.28 14.09
N ARG A 79 -0.03 6.57 14.10
CA ARG A 79 -1.10 7.08 14.99
C ARG A 79 -2.47 6.56 14.56
N LEU A 80 -2.71 6.38 13.26
CA LEU A 80 -3.94 5.77 12.75
C LEU A 80 -4.09 4.34 13.26
N GLN A 81 -2.98 3.58 13.28
CA GLN A 81 -2.95 2.19 13.74
C GLN A 81 -3.11 2.03 15.26
N LYS A 82 -2.77 3.06 16.07
CA LYS A 82 -2.88 3.03 17.54
C LYS A 82 -4.31 2.97 18.10
N SER A 83 -5.33 2.77 17.27
CA SER A 83 -6.74 2.73 17.68
C SER A 83 -7.37 1.33 17.75
N LYS A 84 -6.63 0.23 17.58
CA LYS A 84 -7.13 -1.08 18.06
C LYS A 84 -6.75 -1.23 19.53
N PRO A 85 -7.68 -1.06 20.49
CA PRO A 85 -7.41 -1.50 21.85
C PRO A 85 -7.00 -2.97 21.79
N VAL A 86 -5.92 -3.33 22.48
CA VAL A 86 -5.58 -4.73 22.70
C VAL A 86 -6.79 -5.35 23.40
N LYS A 87 -7.58 -6.14 22.67
CA LYS A 87 -8.57 -7.01 23.31
C LYS A 87 -7.78 -8.04 24.10
N LEU A 88 -7.60 -7.79 25.40
CA LEU A 88 -7.11 -8.80 26.31
C LEU A 88 -8.05 -10.00 26.20
N SER A 89 -7.50 -11.20 26.01
CA SER A 89 -8.29 -12.43 26.06
C SER A 89 -8.94 -12.55 27.44
N GLN A 90 -10.03 -13.32 27.54
CA GLN A 90 -10.66 -13.60 28.83
C GLN A 90 -9.63 -14.11 29.86
N SER A 91 -8.73 -14.99 29.44
CA SER A 91 -7.64 -15.50 30.28
C SER A 91 -6.65 -14.43 30.76
N ALA A 92 -6.34 -13.43 29.92
CA ALA A 92 -5.48 -12.31 30.30
C ALA A 92 -6.19 -11.37 31.28
N LEU A 93 -7.51 -11.16 31.11
CA LEU A 93 -8.33 -10.40 32.06
C LEU A 93 -8.48 -11.11 33.41
N GLU A 94 -8.68 -12.42 33.42
CA GLU A 94 -8.76 -13.22 34.65
C GLU A 94 -7.44 -13.18 35.43
N THR A 95 -6.31 -13.30 34.73
CA THR A 95 -4.99 -13.21 35.34
C THR A 95 -4.77 -11.82 35.96
N LEU A 96 -5.14 -10.75 35.25
CA LEU A 96 -5.03 -9.39 35.76
C LEU A 96 -5.93 -9.15 36.98
N ALA A 97 -7.16 -9.67 36.97
CA ALA A 97 -8.10 -9.55 38.08
C ALA A 97 -7.61 -10.28 39.34
N ILE A 98 -6.97 -11.44 39.19
CA ILE A 98 -6.36 -12.16 40.32
C ILE A 98 -5.26 -11.32 40.96
N ILE A 99 -4.36 -10.75 40.17
CA ILE A 99 -3.26 -9.91 40.68
C ILE A 99 -3.80 -8.65 41.37
N ALA A 100 -4.81 -8.00 40.79
CA ALA A 100 -5.36 -6.74 41.32
C ALA A 100 -6.12 -6.89 42.65
N TYR A 101 -6.70 -8.06 42.93
CA TYR A 101 -7.47 -8.32 44.16
C TYR A 101 -6.73 -9.17 45.19
N ARG A 102 -5.63 -9.82 44.82
CA ARG A 102 -4.83 -10.69 45.72
C ARG A 102 -3.38 -10.23 45.89
N GLY A 103 -3.06 -9.01 45.45
CA GLY A 103 -1.79 -8.32 45.72
C GLY A 103 -1.91 -7.33 46.87
#